data_AF-A0A3C1C530-F1
#
_entry.id   AF-A0A3C1C530-F1
#
_cell.length_a   1.000
_cell.length_b   1.000
_cell.length_c   1.000
_cell.angle_alpha   90.00
_cell.angle_beta   90.00
_cell.angle_gamma   90.00
#
_symmetry.space_group_name_H-M   'P 1'
#
loop_
_entity.id
_entity.type
_entity.pdbx_description
1 polymer ?
#
loop_
_entity_poly.entity_id
_entity_poly.type
_entity_poly.pdbx_seq_one_letter_code
_entity_poly.pdbx_strand_id
1 'polypeptide(L)'
;FVDRARTKVHTKVEKYGYWGLLLFVAIPLPATGAWTGTLGAWVLGLSHKKAFFAIAGGVILAGIIVSILVALWGVSTQTIFFKPVS
;
A
#
# COMPACT_ATOMS: atom_id res chain seq x y z
N PHE A 1 0.98 -13.92 -25.42
CA PHE A 1 -0.09 -12.91 -25.31
C PHE A 1 0.25 -11.83 -24.28
N VAL A 2 0.70 -12.20 -23.08
CA VAL A 2 1.05 -11.27 -21.97
C VAL A 2 2.22 -10.33 -22.33
N ASP A 3 3.25 -10.83 -23.03
CA ASP A 3 4.42 -10.00 -23.38
C ASP A 3 4.09 -8.85 -24.34
N ARG A 4 3.19 -9.07 -25.31
CA ARG A 4 2.75 -8.00 -26.24
C ARG A 4 1.94 -6.91 -25.53
N ALA A 5 1.18 -7.29 -24.49
CA ALA A 5 0.46 -6.32 -23.67
C ALA A 5 1.44 -5.50 -22.83
N ARG A 6 2.46 -6.14 -22.22
CA ARG A 6 3.52 -5.46 -21.48
C ARG A 6 4.28 -4.43 -22.32
N THR A 7 4.61 -4.73 -23.58
CA THR A 7 5.34 -3.80 -24.45
C THR A 7 4.57 -2.50 -24.71
N LYS A 8 3.24 -2.55 -24.84
CA LYS A 8 2.41 -1.34 -25.09
C LYS A 8 2.29 -0.42 -23.87
N VAL A 9 2.39 -0.95 -22.66
CA VAL A 9 2.30 -0.17 -21.41
C VAL A 9 3.66 0.03 -20.73
N HIS A 10 4.74 -0.55 -21.26
CA HIS A 10 6.06 -0.59 -20.65
C HIS A 10 6.57 0.80 -20.24
N THR A 11 6.43 1.80 -21.11
CA THR A 11 6.89 3.17 -20.83
C THR A 11 6.14 3.81 -19.66
N LYS A 12 4.83 3.56 -19.53
CA LYS A 12 4.04 4.06 -18.40
C LYS A 12 4.33 3.28 -17.12
N VAL A 13 4.50 1.96 -17.22
CA VAL A 13 4.81 1.07 -16.09
C VAL A 13 6.21 1.37 -15.54
N GLU A 14 7.21 1.67 -16.37
CA GLU A 14 8.53 2.10 -15.89
C GLU A 14 8.49 3.46 -15.20
N LYS A 15 7.72 4.41 -15.75
CA LYS A 15 7.67 5.79 -15.22
C LYS A 15 6.81 5.90 -13.95
N TYR A 16 5.69 5.18 -13.89
CA TYR A 16 4.68 5.34 -12.83
C TYR A 16 4.37 4.08 -12.05
N GLY A 17 4.79 2.89 -12.51
CA GLY A 17 4.44 1.62 -11.88
C GLY A 17 4.96 1.50 -10.45
N TYR A 18 6.19 1.95 -10.19
CA TYR A 18 6.78 1.93 -8.84
C TYR A 18 6.13 2.94 -7.89
N TRP A 19 5.83 4.15 -8.38
CA TRP A 19 5.12 5.17 -7.60
C TRP A 19 3.68 4.77 -7.31
N GLY A 20 2.98 4.23 -8.31
CA GLY A 20 1.63 3.68 -8.17
C GLY A 20 1.61 2.51 -7.19
N LEU A 21 2.62 1.64 -7.24
CA LEU A 21 2.77 0.53 -6.30
C LEU A 21 2.99 1.02 -4.85
N LEU A 22 3.86 2.01 -4.65
CA LEU A 22 4.10 2.61 -3.34
C LEU A 22 2.82 3.23 -2.79
N LEU A 23 2.13 4.06 -3.58
CA LEU A 23 0.89 4.72 -3.18
C LEU A 23 -0.22 3.70 -2.90
N PHE A 24 -0.37 2.68 -3.75
CA PHE A 24 -1.33 1.61 -3.56
C PHE A 24 -1.13 0.88 -2.24
N VAL A 25 0.12 0.56 -1.89
CA VAL A 25 0.46 -0.10 -0.62
C VAL A 25 0.34 0.85 0.58
N ALA A 26 0.61 2.15 0.38
CA ALA A 26 0.55 3.16 1.44
C ALA A 26 -0.87 3.45 1.94
N ILE A 27 -1.89 3.26 1.10
CA ILE A 27 -3.27 3.41 1.52
C ILE A 27 -3.60 2.23 2.45
N PRO A 28 -4.01 2.46 3.71
CA PRO A 28 -4.27 1.38 4.66
C PRO A 28 -5.69 0.80 4.47
N LEU A 29 -5.95 0.16 3.33
CA LEU A 29 -7.19 -0.61 3.12
C LEU A 29 -6.94 -2.09 3.40
N PRO A 30 -7.94 -2.85 3.87
CA PRO A 30 -7.80 -4.28 4.15
C PRO A 30 -7.41 -5.12 2.91
N ALA A 31 -7.68 -4.62 1.70
CA ALA A 31 -7.35 -5.28 0.43
C ALA A 31 -6.03 -4.79 -0.20
N THR A 32 -5.48 -3.66 0.25
CA THR A 32 -4.21 -3.12 -0.23
C THR A 32 -3.08 -3.53 0.71
N GLY A 33 -1.88 -3.71 0.19
CA GLY A 33 -0.74 -4.04 1.04
C GLY A 33 0.37 -4.77 0.29
N ALA A 34 1.35 -5.27 1.06
CA ALA A 34 2.52 -5.90 0.48
C ALA A 34 2.18 -7.09 -0.41
N TRP A 35 1.19 -7.92 -0.03
CA TRP A 35 0.82 -9.12 -0.78
C TRP A 35 0.13 -8.81 -2.12
N THR A 36 -0.81 -7.86 -2.16
CA THR A 36 -1.42 -7.41 -3.43
C THR A 36 -0.44 -6.58 -4.25
N GLY A 37 0.45 -5.82 -3.58
CA GLY A 37 1.51 -5.07 -4.22
C GLY A 37 2.54 -5.95 -4.93
N THR A 38 3.02 -7.02 -4.30
CA THR A 38 3.94 -7.98 -4.94
C THR A 38 3.29 -8.67 -6.13
N LEU A 39 2.01 -9.02 -6.02
CA LEU A 39 1.23 -9.63 -7.11
C LEU A 39 1.06 -8.64 -8.28
N GLY A 40 0.72 -7.39 -7.99
CA GLY A 40 0.63 -6.32 -9.00
C GLY A 40 1.98 -6.05 -9.69
N ALA A 41 3.07 -6.04 -8.93
CA ALA A 41 4.43 -5.88 -9.47
C ALA A 41 4.81 -7.04 -10.40
N TRP A 42 4.46 -8.27 -10.03
CA TRP A 42 4.69 -9.45 -10.85
C TRP A 42 3.87 -9.41 -12.15
N VAL A 43 2.59 -9.05 -12.09
CA VAL A 43 1.71 -8.92 -13.27
C VAL A 43 2.24 -7.85 -14.23
N LEU A 44 2.62 -6.69 -13.70
CA LEU A 44 3.16 -5.57 -14.48
C LEU A 44 4.59 -5.80 -14.98
N GLY A 45 5.28 -6.85 -14.52
CA GLY A 45 6.67 -7.14 -14.91
C GLY A 45 7.66 -6.12 -14.34
N LEU A 46 7.37 -5.55 -13.18
CA LEU A 46 8.27 -4.62 -12.49
C LEU A 46 9.51 -5.36 -11.98
N SER A 47 10.65 -4.65 -11.94
CA SER A 47 11.88 -5.24 -11.42
C SER A 47 11.74 -5.52 -9.92
N HIS A 48 12.08 -6.74 -9.50
CA HIS A 48 11.94 -7.19 -8.11
C HIS A 48 12.61 -6.26 -7.10
N LYS A 49 13.81 -5.77 -7.38
CA LYS A 49 14.54 -4.86 -6.47
C LYS A 49 13.81 -3.53 -6.26
N LYS A 50 13.38 -2.87 -7.34
CA LYS A 50 12.67 -1.58 -7.23
C LYS A 50 11.26 -1.76 -6.65
N ALA A 51 10.58 -2.85 -7.01
CA ALA A 51 9.28 -3.20 -6.45
C ALA A 51 9.38 -3.45 -4.93
N PHE A 52 10.42 -4.14 -4.46
CA PHE A 52 10.67 -4.35 -3.04
C PHE A 52 10.78 -3.03 -2.28
N PHE A 53 11.61 -2.09 -2.76
CA PHE A 53 11.74 -0.78 -2.11
C PHE A 53 10.45 0.04 -2.16
N ALA A 54 9.70 0.00 -3.27
CA ALA A 54 8.41 0.68 -3.37
C ALA A 54 7.38 0.12 -2.38
N ILE A 55 7.28 -1.21 -2.26
CA ILE A 55 6.38 -1.89 -1.34
C ILE A 55 6.80 -1.63 0.11
N ALA A 56 8.08 -1.77 0.44
CA ALA A 56 8.59 -1.50 1.79
C ALA A 56 8.32 -0.05 2.21
N GLY A 57 8.57 0.92 1.32
CA GLY A 57 8.24 2.33 1.55
C GLY A 57 6.75 2.55 1.75
N GLY A 58 5.91 1.89 0.95
CA GLY A 58 4.45 1.92 1.12
C GLY A 58 4.00 1.37 2.47
N VAL A 59 4.54 0.23 2.91
CA VAL A 59 4.19 -0.38 4.22
C VAL A 59 4.58 0.53 5.38
N ILE A 60 5.78 1.13 5.34
CA ILE A 60 6.22 2.09 6.36
C ILE A 60 5.25 3.27 6.40
N LEU A 61 4.88 3.82 5.24
CA LEU A 61 3.96 4.95 5.16
C LEU A 61 2.55 4.59 5.65
N ALA A 62 2.04 3.41 5.29
CA ALA A 62 0.78 2.88 5.81
C ALA A 62 0.81 2.75 7.34
N GLY A 63 1.91 2.23 7.90
CA GLY A 63 2.10 2.12 9.34
C GLY A 63 2.07 3.47 10.06
N ILE A 64 2.70 4.49 9.48
CA ILE A 64 2.64 5.87 10.01
C ILE A 64 1.21 6.41 9.96
N ILE A 65 0.52 6.28 8.82
CA ILE A 65 -0.86 6.75 8.66
C ILE A 65 -1.78 6.07 9.68
N VAL A 66 -1.71 4.73 9.79
CA VAL A 66 -2.54 3.97 10.73
C VAL A 66 -2.22 4.35 12.16
N SER A 67 -0.95 4.53 12.51
CA SER A 67 -0.56 4.95 13.86
C SER A 67 -1.14 6.32 14.22
N ILE A 68 -1.11 7.28 13.30
CA ILE A 68 -1.72 8.60 13.50
C ILE A 68 -3.24 8.49 13.62
N LEU A 69 -3.89 7.73 12.73
CA LEU A 69 -5.34 7.52 12.78
C LEU A 69 -5.76 6.87 14.10
N VAL A 70 -5.05 5.84 14.55
CA VAL A 70 -5.32 5.19 15.84
C VAL A 70 -5.02 6.13 17.00
N ALA A 71 -3.98 6.95 16.95
CA ALA A 71 -3.71 7.93 18.01
C ALA A 71 -4.80 9.00 18.10
N LEU A 72 -5.32 9.50 16.98
CA LEU A 72 -6.35 10.53 16.96
C LEU A 72 -7.74 9.99 17.32
N TRP A 73 -8.11 8.83 16.78
CA TRP A 73 -9.45 8.27 16.91
C TRP A 73 -9.56 7.23 18.03
N GLY A 74 -8.47 6.53 18.35
CA GLY A 74 -8.40 5.51 19.40
C GLY A 74 -8.42 6.06 20.82
N VAL A 75 -8.01 7.32 21.02
CA VAL A 75 -8.20 7.98 22.33
C VAL A 75 -9.68 8.19 22.63
N SER A 76 -10.52 8.42 21.61
CA SER A 76 -11.97 8.50 21.79
C SER A 76 -12.64 7.14 21.99
N THR A 77 -12.10 6.04 21.46
CA THR A 77 -12.73 4.72 21.71
C THR A 77 -12.55 4.25 23.14
N GLN A 78 -11.50 4.69 23.85
CA GLN A 78 -11.37 4.41 25.29
C GLN A 78 -12.56 4.97 26.07
N THR A 79 -13.09 6.16 25.72
CA THR A 79 -14.23 6.72 26.46
C THR A 79 -15.56 6.04 26.13
N ILE A 80 -15.68 5.37 24.98
CA ILE A 80 -16.87 4.59 24.61
C ILE A 80 -16.90 3.25 25.35
N PHE A 81 -15.76 2.57 25.45
CA PHE A 81 -15.67 1.29 26.16
C PHE A 81 -15.53 1.43 27.68
N PHE A 82 -14.93 2.52 28.18
CA PHE A 82 -14.78 2.81 29.61
C PHE A 82 -15.80 3.83 30.12
N LYS A 83 -16.91 4.09 29.42
CA LYS A 83 -18.00 4.88 30.00
C LYS A 83 -18.46 4.15 31.26
N PRO A 84 -18.25 4.71 32.48
CA PRO A 84 -18.74 4.08 33.68
C PRO A 84 -20.26 4.09 33.57
N VAL A 85 -20.86 2.90 33.63
CA VAL A 85 -22.30 2.78 33.85
C VAL A 85 -22.53 3.19 35.30
N SER A 86 -22.68 4.50 35.53
CA SER A 86 -23.16 5.09 36.79
C SER A 86 -24.28 6.06 36.48
#